data_AF-A0A4C1UMM0-F1
#
_entry.id   AF-A0A4C1UMM0-F1
#
_cell.length_a   1.000
_cell.length_b   1.000
_cell.length_c   1.000
_cell.angle_alpha   90.00
_cell.angle_beta   90.00
_cell.angle_gamma   90.00
#
_symmetry.space_group_name_H-M   'P 1'
#
loop_
_entity.id
_entity.type
_entity.pdbx_description
1 polymer ?
#
loop_
_entity_poly.entity_id
_entity_poly.type
_entity_poly.pdbx_seq_one_letter_code
_entity_poly.pdbx_strand_id
1 'polypeptide(L)'
;MSRSEESLKILKKVVVDAFLFSLLGVGIYITTHLWQPFKRGFFCGDESLMFPYRDDTVPSDILQIVGVTLPSLTIIICEYILLRNHKDDKYCLGVRIPAWVRGAYCTLVSFCLGVIFMELTANVAKNTIGRPRPHFFELCRPSIDCSSAEWKGRYIQYNEYRCLGTQRDKFRDMRMSFLSGHSAWAAYTMLYLAVSIGCIRED
;
A
#
# COMPACT_ATOMS: atom_id res chain seq x y z
N MET A 1 -1.62 -41.42 0.28
CA MET A 1 -0.95 -40.41 -0.57
C MET A 1 0.52 -40.45 -0.22
N SER A 2 1.42 -40.52 -1.21
CA SER A 2 2.84 -40.72 -0.93
C SER A 2 3.48 -39.46 -0.32
N ARG A 3 4.46 -39.63 0.57
CA ARG A 3 5.17 -38.53 1.26
C ARG A 3 5.82 -37.53 0.28
N SER A 4 6.17 -37.99 -0.92
CA SER A 4 6.71 -37.15 -2.00
C SER A 4 5.63 -36.25 -2.62
N GLU A 5 4.40 -36.73 -2.80
CA GLU A 5 3.29 -35.93 -3.33
C GLU A 5 2.89 -34.79 -2.40
N GLU A 6 2.94 -35.00 -1.07
CA GLU A 6 2.66 -33.95 -0.09
C GLU A 6 3.75 -32.87 -0.09
N SER A 7 5.01 -33.28 -0.12
CA SER A 7 6.14 -32.33 -0.23
C SER A 7 6.07 -31.53 -1.53
N LEU A 8 5.71 -32.16 -2.64
CA LEU A 8 5.56 -31.49 -3.92
C LEU A 8 4.41 -30.47 -3.92
N LYS A 9 3.28 -30.77 -3.26
CA LYS A 9 2.16 -29.82 -3.12
C LYS A 9 2.55 -28.59 -2.31
N ILE A 10 3.25 -28.78 -1.19
CA ILE A 10 3.74 -27.67 -0.35
C ILE A 10 4.75 -26.83 -1.14
N LEU A 11 5.71 -27.47 -1.82
CA LEU A 11 6.71 -26.78 -2.62
C LEU A 11 6.07 -25.98 -3.76
N LYS A 12 5.11 -26.56 -4.49
CA LYS A 12 4.36 -25.87 -5.54
C LYS A 12 3.66 -24.62 -5.00
N LYS A 13 3.05 -24.71 -3.81
CA LYS A 13 2.41 -23.57 -3.17
C LYS A 13 3.42 -22.46 -2.86
N VAL A 14 4.54 -22.79 -2.21
CA VAL A 14 5.59 -21.81 -1.88
C VAL A 14 6.15 -21.14 -3.14
N VAL A 15 6.36 -21.89 -4.23
CA VAL A 15 6.82 -21.35 -5.51
C VAL A 15 5.81 -20.38 -6.11
N VAL A 16 4.51 -20.71 -6.07
CA VAL A 16 3.45 -19.81 -6.55
C VAL A 16 3.38 -18.55 -5.68
N ASP A 17 3.42 -18.69 -4.36
CA ASP A 17 3.41 -17.55 -3.42
C ASP A 17 4.60 -16.62 -3.72
N ALA A 18 5.81 -17.17 -3.84
CA ALA A 18 7.01 -16.41 -4.16
C ALA A 18 6.93 -15.69 -5.52
N PHE A 19 6.38 -16.35 -6.54
CA PHE A 19 6.14 -15.75 -7.84
C PHE A 19 5.15 -14.58 -7.76
N LEU A 20 4.06 -14.73 -7.01
CA LEU A 20 3.08 -13.66 -6.80
C LEU A 20 3.68 -12.46 -6.06
N PHE A 21 4.45 -12.70 -4.99
CA PHE A 21 5.18 -11.65 -4.28
C PHE A 21 6.15 -10.90 -5.21
N SER A 22 6.90 -11.63 -6.03
CA SER A 22 7.83 -11.04 -6.99
C SER A 22 7.10 -10.19 -8.03
N LEU A 23 6.02 -10.71 -8.63
CA LEU A 23 5.23 -10.00 -9.63
C LEU A 23 4.62 -8.71 -9.08
N LEU A 24 4.00 -8.78 -7.91
CA LEU A 24 3.39 -7.62 -7.26
C LEU A 24 4.45 -6.60 -6.81
N GLY A 25 5.58 -7.07 -6.26
CA GLY A 25 6.70 -6.21 -5.87
C GLY A 25 7.31 -5.46 -7.05
N VAL A 26 7.48 -6.11 -8.20
CA VAL A 26 7.90 -5.46 -9.45
C VAL A 26 6.85 -4.41 -9.87
N GLY A 27 5.56 -4.72 -9.78
CA GLY A 27 4.48 -3.76 -10.06
C GLY A 27 4.56 -2.51 -9.18
N ILE A 28 4.81 -2.68 -7.87
CA ILE A 28 4.99 -1.55 -6.95
C ILE A 28 6.23 -0.74 -7.33
N TYR A 29 7.36 -1.40 -7.61
CA TYR A 29 8.58 -0.69 -8.01
C TYR A 29 8.36 0.15 -9.28
N ILE A 30 7.70 -0.41 -10.30
CA ILE A 30 7.37 0.30 -11.54
C ILE A 30 6.47 1.51 -11.24
N THR A 31 5.37 1.30 -10.50
CA THR A 31 4.41 2.37 -10.20
C THR A 31 4.99 3.47 -9.31
N THR A 32 5.89 3.13 -8.38
CA THR A 32 6.48 4.10 -7.46
C THR A 32 7.67 4.84 -8.06
N HIS A 33 8.53 4.20 -8.85
CA HIS A 33 9.79 4.84 -9.30
C HIS A 33 9.81 5.19 -10.79
N LEU A 34 9.22 4.36 -11.64
CA LEU A 34 9.32 4.53 -13.09
C LEU A 34 8.11 5.28 -13.67
N TRP A 35 6.93 5.09 -13.09
CA TRP A 35 5.71 5.73 -13.57
C TRP A 35 5.62 7.18 -13.09
N GLN A 36 5.57 8.12 -14.04
CA GLN A 36 5.28 9.52 -13.75
C GLN A 36 3.77 9.76 -13.60
N PRO A 37 3.31 10.36 -12.49
CA PRO A 37 1.89 10.64 -12.29
C PRO A 37 1.31 11.48 -13.42
N PHE A 38 0.05 11.20 -13.78
CA PHE A 38 -0.69 11.98 -14.76
C PHE A 38 -0.69 13.46 -14.37
N LYS A 39 -0.44 14.33 -15.35
CA LYS A 39 -0.31 15.77 -15.10
C LYS A 39 -1.62 16.45 -15.41
N ARG A 40 -2.46 16.58 -14.38
CA ARG A 40 -3.73 17.30 -14.47
C ARG A 40 -3.51 18.82 -14.39
N GLY A 41 -4.41 19.57 -15.02
CA GLY A 41 -4.52 21.01 -14.84
C GLY A 41 -5.17 21.39 -13.51
N PHE A 42 -5.32 22.69 -13.27
CA PHE A 42 -5.97 23.24 -12.07
C PHE A 42 -6.81 24.47 -12.44
N PHE A 43 -7.67 24.91 -11.53
CA PHE A 43 -8.44 26.15 -11.70
C PHE A 43 -7.73 27.30 -10.98
N CYS A 44 -7.60 28.46 -11.65
CA CYS A 44 -7.10 29.66 -10.98
C CYS A 44 -8.12 30.17 -9.97
N GLY A 45 -7.68 30.40 -8.73
CA GLY A 45 -8.54 30.81 -7.62
C GLY A 45 -9.13 29.64 -6.82
N ASP A 46 -8.64 28.41 -7.04
CA ASP A 46 -9.01 27.26 -6.20
C ASP A 46 -8.32 27.35 -4.83
N GLU A 47 -9.05 27.86 -3.84
CA GLU A 47 -8.58 27.97 -2.45
C GLU A 47 -8.19 26.60 -1.86
N SER A 48 -8.74 25.50 -2.38
CA SER A 48 -8.43 24.15 -1.90
C SER A 48 -6.99 23.71 -2.17
N LEU A 49 -6.28 24.42 -3.06
CA LEU A 49 -4.90 24.15 -3.47
C LEU A 49 -3.87 25.16 -2.91
N MET A 50 -4.31 26.10 -2.07
CA MET A 50 -3.51 27.21 -1.52
C MET A 50 -3.04 26.99 -0.07
N PHE A 51 -3.21 25.79 0.48
CA PHE A 51 -2.79 25.49 1.85
C PHE A 51 -1.27 25.38 1.97
N PRO A 52 -0.70 25.71 3.14
CA PRO A 52 0.73 25.57 3.35
C PRO A 52 1.15 24.10 3.35
N TYR A 53 2.34 23.81 2.85
CA TYR A 53 2.99 22.51 2.94
C TYR A 53 3.31 22.23 4.41
N ARG A 54 2.88 21.06 4.87
CA ARG A 54 3.22 20.50 6.18
C ARG A 54 3.71 19.09 5.97
N ASP A 55 4.79 18.73 6.66
CA ASP A 55 5.25 17.36 6.70
C ASP A 55 4.22 16.47 7.40
N ASP A 56 4.20 15.18 7.04
CA ASP A 56 3.25 14.23 7.57
C ASP A 56 3.41 14.09 9.10
N THR A 57 2.31 14.24 9.86
CA THR A 57 2.32 14.12 11.33
C THR A 57 2.78 12.74 11.80
N VAL A 58 2.46 11.70 11.02
CA VAL A 58 2.90 10.33 11.25
C VAL A 58 3.68 9.88 10.01
N PRO A 59 4.97 9.53 10.16
CA PRO A 59 5.75 9.02 9.05
C PRO A 59 5.16 7.69 8.55
N SER A 60 5.05 7.55 7.22
CA SER A 60 4.47 6.37 6.58
C SER A 60 5.14 5.07 7.00
N ASP A 61 6.46 5.10 7.20
CA ASP A 61 7.26 3.94 7.60
C ASP A 61 6.81 3.38 8.96
N ILE A 62 6.53 4.25 9.93
CA ILE A 62 6.07 3.82 11.26
C ILE A 62 4.69 3.18 11.17
N LEU A 63 3.79 3.74 10.37
CA LEU A 63 2.47 3.14 10.16
C LEU A 63 2.58 1.76 9.52
N GLN A 64 3.44 1.59 8.52
CA GLN A 64 3.66 0.30 7.86
C GLN A 64 4.27 -0.73 8.82
N ILE A 65 5.30 -0.34 9.58
CA ILE A 65 5.95 -1.23 10.56
C ILE A 65 4.95 -1.69 11.62
N VAL A 66 4.22 -0.76 12.23
CA VAL A 66 3.23 -1.09 13.28
C VAL A 66 2.07 -1.89 12.68
N GLY A 67 1.58 -1.48 11.50
CA GLY A 67 0.47 -2.12 10.80
C GLY A 67 0.77 -3.54 10.32
N VAL A 68 2.02 -3.89 10.05
CA VAL A 68 2.40 -5.28 9.72
C VAL A 68 2.71 -6.08 10.98
N THR A 69 3.43 -5.48 11.92
CA THR A 69 3.92 -6.20 13.10
C THR A 69 2.77 -6.64 14.01
N LEU A 70 1.81 -5.75 14.30
CA LEU A 70 0.72 -6.07 15.22
C LEU A 70 -0.17 -7.23 14.69
N PRO A 71 -0.74 -7.18 13.47
CA PRO A 71 -1.54 -8.29 12.95
C PRO A 71 -0.74 -9.57 12.79
N SER A 72 0.54 -9.50 12.38
CA SER A 72 1.37 -10.69 12.22
C SER A 72 1.59 -11.43 13.54
N LEU A 73 1.89 -10.69 14.62
CA LEU A 73 2.02 -11.28 15.95
C LEU A 73 0.71 -11.90 16.42
N THR A 74 -0.40 -11.21 16.22
CA THR A 74 -1.73 -11.74 16.57
C THR A 74 -2.05 -13.01 15.79
N ILE A 75 -1.84 -13.06 14.47
CA ILE A 75 -2.05 -14.25 13.65
C ILE A 75 -1.24 -15.44 14.20
N ILE A 76 0.05 -15.24 14.50
CA ILE A 76 0.92 -16.29 15.03
C ILE A 76 0.38 -16.82 16.37
N ILE A 77 -0.02 -15.92 17.27
CA ILE A 77 -0.57 -16.29 18.58
C ILE A 77 -1.90 -17.03 18.43
N CYS A 78 -2.81 -16.54 17.59
CA CYS A 78 -4.11 -17.17 17.33
C CYS A 78 -3.92 -18.59 16.79
N GLU A 79 -3.16 -18.75 15.71
CA GLU A 79 -2.93 -20.03 15.05
C GLU A 79 -2.22 -21.01 15.98
N TYR A 80 -1.31 -20.53 16.82
CA TYR A 80 -0.69 -21.34 17.86
C TYR A 80 -1.72 -21.83 18.89
N ILE A 81 -2.57 -20.96 19.44
CA ILE A 81 -3.57 -21.33 20.45
C ILE A 81 -4.58 -22.34 19.87
N LEU A 82 -5.03 -22.13 18.64
CA LEU A 82 -6.04 -22.96 17.98
C LEU A 82 -5.49 -24.34 17.59
N LEU A 83 -4.28 -24.40 17.01
CA LEU A 83 -3.76 -25.61 16.40
C LEU A 83 -2.68 -26.33 17.23
N ARG A 84 -2.30 -25.82 18.42
CA ARG A 84 -1.30 -26.48 19.29
C ARG A 84 -1.64 -27.91 19.68
N ASN A 85 -2.94 -28.24 19.79
CA ASN A 85 -3.40 -29.57 20.21
C ASN A 85 -3.76 -30.48 19.02
N HIS A 86 -3.70 -29.96 17.79
CA HIS A 86 -3.98 -30.74 16.58
C HIS A 86 -2.77 -31.58 16.17
N LYS A 87 -2.97 -32.89 16.00
CA LYS A 87 -1.92 -33.85 15.61
C LYS A 87 -1.92 -34.15 14.10
N ASP A 88 -2.06 -33.12 13.25
CA ASP A 88 -2.03 -33.23 11.78
C ASP A 88 -0.70 -32.67 11.22
N ASP A 89 0.40 -33.30 11.61
CA ASP A 89 1.74 -32.86 11.25
C ASP A 89 2.12 -33.41 9.87
N LYS A 90 2.54 -32.51 8.98
CA LYS A 90 2.96 -32.85 7.62
C LYS A 90 4.47 -32.82 7.50
N TYR A 91 5.01 -33.57 6.55
CA TYR A 91 6.45 -33.57 6.29
C TYR A 91 6.74 -32.90 4.96
N CYS A 92 7.67 -31.94 4.96
CA CYS A 92 8.21 -31.31 3.75
C CYS A 92 9.73 -31.48 3.75
N LEU A 93 10.29 -32.09 2.70
CA LEU A 93 11.75 -32.28 2.55
C LEU A 93 12.43 -32.90 3.78
N GLY A 94 11.74 -33.80 4.49
CA GLY A 94 12.24 -34.45 5.71
C GLY A 94 12.02 -33.66 7.01
N VAL A 95 11.58 -32.41 6.94
CA VAL A 95 11.24 -31.57 8.11
C VAL A 95 9.79 -31.77 8.51
N ARG A 96 9.52 -31.95 9.82
CA ARG A 96 8.18 -32.02 10.39
C ARG A 96 7.61 -30.59 10.54
N ILE A 97 6.53 -30.30 9.82
CA ILE A 97 5.80 -29.04 9.90
C ILE A 97 4.55 -29.26 10.76
N PRO A 98 4.50 -28.68 11.97
CA PRO A 98 3.32 -28.81 12.82
C PRO A 98 2.13 -28.04 12.25
N ALA A 99 0.92 -28.48 12.59
CA ALA A 99 -0.33 -27.91 12.05
C ALA A 99 -0.41 -26.38 12.22
N TRP A 100 -0.01 -25.86 13.39
CA TRP A 100 -0.02 -24.42 13.68
C TRP A 100 0.94 -23.60 12.80
N VAL A 101 2.12 -24.14 12.45
CA VAL A 101 3.07 -23.44 11.56
C VAL A 101 2.49 -23.34 10.15
N ARG A 102 1.82 -24.39 9.69
CA ARG A 102 1.16 -24.39 8.38
C ARG A 102 0.00 -23.40 8.36
N GLY A 103 -0.82 -23.36 9.40
CA GLY A 103 -1.92 -22.39 9.56
C GLY A 103 -1.40 -20.96 9.53
N ALA A 104 -0.48 -20.64 10.44
CA ALA A 104 0.19 -19.33 10.51
C ALA A 104 0.83 -18.92 9.18
N TYR A 105 1.55 -19.81 8.50
CA TYR A 105 2.14 -19.51 7.19
C TYR A 105 1.06 -19.15 6.16
N CYS A 106 -0.02 -19.92 6.05
CA CYS A 106 -1.07 -19.68 5.06
C CYS A 106 -1.77 -18.34 5.31
N THR A 107 -2.09 -18.05 6.57
CA THR A 107 -2.77 -16.81 6.99
C THR A 107 -1.85 -15.59 6.80
N LEU A 108 -0.57 -15.69 7.20
CA LEU A 108 0.43 -14.62 7.01
C LEU A 108 0.68 -14.32 5.53
N VAL A 109 0.85 -15.34 4.68
CA VAL A 109 1.03 -15.13 3.24
C VAL A 109 -0.18 -14.41 2.64
N SER A 110 -1.39 -14.81 3.03
CA SER A 110 -2.63 -14.20 2.54
C SER A 110 -2.74 -12.73 2.98
N PHE A 111 -2.39 -12.43 4.23
CA PHE A 111 -2.30 -11.07 4.76
C PHE A 111 -1.29 -10.22 3.97
N CYS A 112 -0.05 -10.69 3.84
CA CYS A 112 1.01 -9.95 3.15
C CYS A 112 0.69 -9.71 1.66
N LEU A 113 0.14 -10.70 0.95
CA LEU A 113 -0.28 -10.54 -0.44
C LEU A 113 -1.37 -9.46 -0.56
N GLY A 114 -2.33 -9.43 0.37
CA GLY A 114 -3.38 -8.41 0.38
C GLY A 114 -2.85 -7.00 0.67
N VAL A 115 -1.87 -6.85 1.57
CA VAL A 115 -1.18 -5.57 1.81
C VAL A 115 -0.54 -5.05 0.52
N ILE A 116 0.26 -5.89 -0.13
CA ILE A 116 1.01 -5.51 -1.34
C ILE A 116 0.03 -5.20 -2.49
N PHE A 117 -1.04 -5.99 -2.63
CA PHE A 117 -2.06 -5.74 -3.64
C PHE A 117 -2.79 -4.41 -3.42
N MET A 118 -3.15 -4.10 -2.16
CA MET A 118 -3.79 -2.83 -1.79
C MET A 118 -2.85 -1.66 -2.09
N GLU A 119 -1.57 -1.76 -1.74
CA GLU A 119 -0.57 -0.74 -2.02
C GLU A 119 -0.38 -0.51 -3.53
N LEU A 120 -0.25 -1.59 -4.30
CA LEU A 120 -0.16 -1.53 -5.76
C LEU A 120 -1.37 -0.81 -6.35
N THR A 121 -2.57 -1.18 -5.90
CA THR A 121 -3.82 -0.57 -6.37
C THR A 121 -3.87 0.93 -6.06
N ALA A 122 -3.47 1.32 -4.85
CA ALA A 122 -3.38 2.73 -4.46
C ALA A 122 -2.37 3.50 -5.33
N ASN A 123 -1.21 2.92 -5.61
CA ASN A 123 -0.18 3.56 -6.43
C ASN A 123 -0.63 3.70 -7.89
N VAL A 124 -1.27 2.67 -8.46
CA VAL A 124 -1.89 2.75 -9.80
C VAL A 124 -2.92 3.87 -9.83
N ALA A 125 -3.87 3.89 -8.90
CA ALA A 125 -4.93 4.89 -8.86
C ALA A 125 -4.40 6.32 -8.72
N LYS A 126 -3.40 6.53 -7.85
CA LYS A 126 -2.73 7.83 -7.69
C LYS A 126 -2.07 8.28 -8.99
N ASN A 127 -1.31 7.40 -9.64
CA ASN A 127 -0.62 7.70 -10.90
C ASN A 127 -1.59 7.98 -12.06
N THR A 128 -2.73 7.28 -12.11
CA THR A 128 -3.71 7.47 -13.17
C THR A 128 -4.52 8.76 -12.98
N ILE A 129 -4.87 9.10 -11.74
CA ILE A 129 -5.74 10.26 -11.45
C ILE A 129 -4.95 11.57 -11.41
N GLY A 130 -3.75 11.55 -10.80
CA GLY A 130 -2.85 12.71 -10.79
C GLY A 130 -3.44 13.97 -10.16
N ARG A 131 -4.29 13.81 -9.13
CA ARG A 131 -4.96 14.94 -8.47
C ARG A 131 -3.93 15.79 -7.68
N PRO A 132 -3.92 17.13 -7.85
CA PRO A 132 -3.03 18.01 -7.10
C PRO A 132 -3.40 18.09 -5.62
N ARG A 133 -2.39 18.11 -4.75
CA ARG A 133 -2.51 18.21 -3.28
C ARG A 133 -2.86 19.64 -2.87
N PRO A 134 -3.43 19.83 -1.66
CA PRO A 134 -3.79 21.16 -1.16
C PRO A 134 -2.64 22.17 -1.07
N HIS A 135 -1.39 21.73 -1.11
CA HIS A 135 -0.19 22.58 -1.10
C HIS A 135 0.48 22.74 -2.47
N PHE A 136 -0.27 22.48 -3.54
CA PHE A 136 0.23 22.51 -4.91
C PHE A 136 0.83 23.87 -5.29
N PHE A 137 0.16 24.98 -4.94
CA PHE A 137 0.63 26.31 -5.33
C PHE A 137 1.93 26.72 -4.64
N GLU A 138 2.13 26.32 -3.39
CA GLU A 138 3.36 26.62 -2.65
C GLU A 138 4.58 25.91 -3.25
N LEU A 139 4.44 24.63 -3.61
CA LEU A 139 5.52 23.83 -4.16
C LEU A 139 5.77 24.14 -5.64
N CYS A 140 4.73 24.17 -6.48
CA CYS A 140 4.88 24.36 -7.91
C CYS A 140 5.25 25.81 -8.25
N ARG A 141 4.67 26.82 -7.58
CA ARG A 141 4.77 28.25 -7.95
C ARG A 141 4.60 28.45 -9.46
N PRO A 142 3.37 28.33 -9.98
CA PRO A 142 3.14 28.38 -11.41
C PRO A 142 3.56 29.74 -11.97
N SER A 143 4.11 29.76 -13.18
CA SER A 143 4.60 30.96 -13.88
C SER A 143 3.50 31.95 -14.32
N ILE A 144 2.26 31.71 -13.90
CA ILE A 144 1.06 32.43 -14.31
C ILE A 144 0.48 33.17 -13.11
N ASP A 145 -0.06 34.36 -13.36
CA ASP A 145 -0.68 35.18 -12.33
C ASP A 145 -2.21 35.00 -12.33
N CYS A 146 -2.70 34.25 -11.34
CA CYS A 146 -4.14 34.01 -11.16
C CYS A 146 -4.95 35.25 -10.77
N SER A 147 -4.31 36.36 -10.41
CA SER A 147 -5.00 37.63 -10.10
C SER A 147 -5.38 38.42 -11.35
N SER A 148 -4.78 38.13 -12.50
CA SER A 148 -5.09 38.79 -13.76
C SER A 148 -6.47 38.39 -14.29
N ALA A 149 -7.15 39.34 -14.95
CA ALA A 149 -8.51 39.13 -15.47
C ALA A 149 -8.61 38.05 -16.55
N GLU A 150 -7.49 37.77 -17.26
CA GLU A 150 -7.41 36.76 -18.32
C GLU A 150 -7.50 35.32 -17.77
N TRP A 151 -6.92 35.06 -16.59
CA TRP A 151 -6.76 33.72 -16.05
C TRP A 151 -7.73 33.40 -14.89
N LYS A 152 -8.41 34.42 -14.35
CA LYS A 152 -9.32 34.28 -13.21
C LYS A 152 -10.47 33.30 -13.49
N GLY A 153 -10.62 32.27 -12.65
CA GLY A 153 -11.69 31.27 -12.76
C GLY A 153 -11.58 30.32 -13.96
N ARG A 154 -10.49 30.39 -14.73
CA ARG A 154 -10.24 29.51 -15.88
C ARG A 154 -9.56 28.21 -15.44
N TYR A 155 -9.88 27.12 -16.14
CA TYR A 155 -9.12 25.87 -16.05
C TYR A 155 -7.85 25.97 -16.89
N ILE A 156 -6.71 25.71 -16.27
CA ILE A 156 -5.38 25.86 -16.87
C ILE A 156 -4.79 24.48 -17.04
N GLN A 157 -4.50 24.13 -18.29
CA GLN A 157 -3.92 22.85 -18.66
C GLN A 157 -2.42 22.80 -18.28
N TYR A 158 -1.89 21.59 -18.14
CA TYR A 158 -0.50 21.38 -17.74
C TYR A 158 0.53 22.03 -18.69
N ASN A 159 0.23 22.11 -19.98
CA ASN A 159 1.09 22.72 -21.00
C ASN A 159 1.08 24.26 -20.98
N GLU A 160 0.13 24.89 -20.29
CA GLU A 160 -0.04 26.35 -20.25
C GLU A 160 0.78 27.02 -19.13
N TYR A 161 1.41 26.26 -18.23
CA TYR A 161 2.22 26.81 -17.13
C TYR A 161 3.52 26.05 -16.91
N ARG A 162 4.48 26.71 -16.25
CA ARG A 162 5.70 26.07 -15.74
C ARG A 162 5.77 26.23 -14.23
N CYS A 163 6.18 25.18 -13.52
CA CYS A 163 6.47 25.28 -12.09
C CYS A 163 7.83 25.95 -11.90
N LEU A 164 7.87 27.06 -11.16
CA LEU A 164 9.08 27.81 -10.83
C LEU A 164 9.68 27.42 -9.47
N GLY A 165 9.02 26.53 -8.72
CA GLY A 165 9.49 26.04 -7.42
C GLY A 165 10.85 25.33 -7.48
N THR A 166 11.61 25.42 -6.38
CA THR A 166 12.96 24.84 -6.24
C THR A 166 12.94 23.40 -5.74
N GLN A 167 11.90 22.99 -5.00
CA GLN A 167 11.76 21.66 -4.37
C GLN A 167 11.26 20.59 -5.36
N ARG A 168 12.07 20.25 -6.37
CA ARG A 168 11.69 19.31 -7.44
C ARG A 168 11.41 17.89 -6.94
N ASP A 169 12.05 17.46 -5.86
CA ASP A 169 11.85 16.12 -5.28
C ASP A 169 10.40 15.91 -4.78
N LYS A 170 9.73 16.99 -4.41
CA LYS A 170 8.33 16.99 -3.93
C LYS A 170 7.30 17.16 -5.05
N PHE A 171 7.72 17.40 -6.29
CA PHE A 171 6.79 17.61 -7.41
C PHE A 171 6.01 16.37 -7.80
N ARG A 172 6.53 15.18 -7.48
CA ARG A 172 5.78 13.94 -7.64
C ARG A 172 4.68 13.85 -6.59
N ASP A 173 5.03 14.04 -5.32
CA ASP A 173 4.08 13.90 -4.21
C ASP A 173 2.94 14.92 -4.27
N MET A 174 3.23 16.16 -4.70
CA MET A 174 2.21 17.20 -4.85
C MET A 174 1.09 16.85 -5.84
N ARG A 175 1.26 15.81 -6.68
CA ARG A 175 0.28 15.36 -7.68
C ARG A 175 -0.44 14.05 -7.30
N MET A 176 -0.24 13.58 -6.07
CA MET A 176 -0.67 12.25 -5.62
C MET A 176 -1.63 12.35 -4.42
N SER A 177 -2.74 13.07 -4.56
CA SER A 177 -3.69 13.25 -3.43
C SER A 177 -4.78 12.20 -3.30
N PHE A 178 -5.12 11.51 -4.40
CA PHE A 178 -6.31 10.67 -4.45
C PHE A 178 -6.02 9.23 -4.00
N LEU A 179 -6.88 8.69 -3.13
CA LEU A 179 -6.63 7.59 -2.17
C LEU A 179 -5.52 7.90 -1.15
N SER A 180 -5.91 7.99 0.12
CA SER A 180 -4.98 8.12 1.25
C SER A 180 -4.28 6.78 1.50
N GLY A 181 -2.96 6.75 1.35
CA GLY A 181 -2.16 5.57 1.68
C GLY A 181 -2.27 5.20 3.15
N HIS A 182 -2.10 6.17 4.04
CA HIS A 182 -2.20 5.96 5.49
C HIS A 182 -3.55 5.37 5.91
N SER A 183 -4.65 5.89 5.35
CA SER A 183 -5.99 5.40 5.69
C SER A 183 -6.25 3.99 5.17
N ALA A 184 -5.80 3.69 3.94
CA ALA A 184 -5.97 2.36 3.35
C ALA A 184 -5.15 1.30 4.10
N TRP A 185 -3.90 1.62 4.46
CA TRP A 185 -3.05 0.78 5.29
C TRP A 185 -3.68 0.50 6.65
N ALA A 186 -4.05 1.56 7.38
CA ALA A 186 -4.66 1.42 8.70
C ALA A 186 -5.96 0.60 8.67
N ALA A 187 -6.84 0.86 7.69
CA ALA A 187 -8.10 0.12 7.56
C ALA A 187 -7.86 -1.37 7.29
N TYR A 188 -6.98 -1.71 6.33
CA TYR A 188 -6.69 -3.09 5.99
C TYR A 188 -6.09 -3.87 7.16
N THR A 189 -5.07 -3.32 7.83
CA THR A 189 -4.38 -3.99 8.93
C THR A 189 -5.28 -4.19 10.14
N MET A 190 -6.12 -3.20 10.45
CA MET A 190 -7.08 -3.29 11.57
C MET A 190 -8.21 -4.28 11.30
N LEU A 191 -8.70 -4.37 10.05
CA LEU A 191 -9.69 -5.38 9.68
C LEU A 191 -9.14 -6.80 9.86
N TYR A 192 -7.91 -7.04 9.40
CA TYR A 192 -7.28 -8.35 9.54
C TYR A 192 -7.02 -8.70 11.02
N LEU A 193 -6.60 -7.70 11.81
CA LEU A 193 -6.45 -7.84 13.26
C LEU A 193 -7.78 -8.21 13.93
N ALA A 194 -8.87 -7.50 13.61
CA ALA A 194 -10.18 -7.74 14.17
C ALA A 194 -10.70 -9.16 13.86
N VAL A 195 -10.52 -9.62 12.61
CA VAL A 195 -10.88 -10.99 12.21
C VAL A 195 -10.04 -12.01 12.96
N SER A 196 -8.73 -11.80 13.06
CA SER A 196 -7.81 -12.73 13.74
C SER A 196 -8.16 -12.87 15.23
N ILE A 197 -8.51 -11.76 15.89
CA ILE A 197 -8.95 -11.77 17.30
C ILE A 197 -10.33 -12.40 17.45
N GLY A 198 -11.25 -12.12 16.53
CA GLY A 198 -12.60 -12.66 16.52
C GLY A 198 -12.62 -14.19 16.54
N CYS A 199 -11.74 -14.84 15.79
CA CYS A 199 -11.56 -16.29 15.79
C CYS A 199 -11.19 -16.87 17.17
N ILE A 200 -10.55 -16.13 18.08
CA ILE A 200 -10.24 -16.64 19.43
C ILE A 200 -11.51 -16.76 20.29
N ARG A 201 -12.56 -15.97 20.00
CA ARG A 201 -13.73 -15.86 20.89
C ARG A 201 -14.82 -16.91 20.61
N GLU A 202 -14.74 -17.63 19.50
CA GLU A 202 -15.75 -18.63 19.10
C GLU A 202 -15.34 -20.08 19.38
N ASP A 203 -14.12 -20.33 19.88
CA ASP A 203 -13.66 -21.62 20.43
C ASP A 203 -13.62 -21.61 21.97
#